data_AF-A0A841BVB3-F1
#
_entry.id   AF-A0A841BVB3-F1
#
_cell.length_a   1.000
_cell.length_b   1.000
_cell.length_c   1.000
_cell.angle_alpha   90.00
_cell.angle_beta   90.00
_cell.angle_gamma   90.00
#
_symmetry.space_group_name_H-M   'P 1'
#
loop_
_entity.id
_entity.type
_entity.pdbx_description
1 polymer ?
#
loop_
_entity_poly.entity_id
_entity_poly.type
_entity_poly.pdbx_seq_one_letter_code
_entity_poly.pdbx_strand_id
1 'polypeptide(L)'
;MSQPPTVPGPYSPAYPGTPSKPGMSRDTKILIGVLGGVGGVVALCCIGAILIALLMPSGPSAERPIVVTAPYTVPSELPWLVSPSPSPSPTPLVLPSDPAASALPADKVYSGSGDKVVTLAPLDENYLYLATVTHRGSSNIAIVSRDADGQYLDLVVNEVGIYTGTSPLTMRKYPSKLEIDASGPWTVTVKVAQKATAWSGSGSGRGNTVLRVPAGTLTGPTSITATHTGSANFIVQAYGRTSSLLVNDIGRYSGKVVLPDDTVLIEIRASGSWTLKKS
;
A
#
# COMPACT_ATOMS: atom_id res chain seq x y z
N MET A 1 -3.76 7.03 93.47
CA MET A 1 -5.21 6.95 93.25
C MET A 1 -5.41 6.62 91.78
N SER A 2 -5.77 5.37 91.50
CA SER A 2 -5.86 4.81 90.15
C SER A 2 -7.15 5.27 89.47
N GLN A 3 -7.06 5.74 88.23
CA GLN A 3 -8.23 6.02 87.39
C GLN A 3 -8.96 4.72 87.00
N PRO A 4 -10.31 4.73 86.92
CA PRO A 4 -11.10 3.58 86.50
C PRO A 4 -11.04 3.35 84.97
N PRO A 5 -11.35 2.13 84.50
CA PRO A 5 -11.25 1.75 83.09
C PRO A 5 -12.34 2.39 82.22
N THR A 6 -11.95 2.94 81.07
CA THR A 6 -12.88 3.43 80.03
C THR A 6 -13.38 2.29 79.15
N VAL A 7 -14.70 2.20 79.03
CA VAL A 7 -15.48 1.27 78.18
C VAL A 7 -15.25 1.58 76.69
N PRO A 8 -15.20 0.57 75.79
CA PRO A 8 -14.95 0.80 74.36
C PRO A 8 -16.17 1.37 73.64
N GLY A 9 -15.97 2.44 72.88
CA GLY A 9 -16.94 2.96 71.92
C GLY A 9 -17.03 2.11 70.65
N PRO A 10 -18.15 2.18 69.90
CA PRO A 10 -18.48 1.24 68.83
C PRO A 10 -17.62 1.40 67.58
N TYR A 11 -17.29 0.26 66.98
CA TYR A 11 -16.58 0.10 65.71
C TYR A 11 -17.22 0.89 64.57
N SER A 12 -16.44 1.77 63.94
CA SER A 12 -16.77 2.39 62.65
C SER A 12 -16.00 1.66 61.54
N PRO A 13 -16.66 1.23 60.46
CA PRO A 13 -16.01 0.52 59.36
C PRO A 13 -15.12 1.46 58.53
N ALA A 14 -13.93 0.96 58.16
CA ALA A 14 -12.97 1.67 57.34
C ALA A 14 -13.47 1.86 55.91
N TYR A 15 -13.59 3.10 55.45
CA TYR A 15 -13.59 3.44 54.04
C TYR A 15 -12.14 3.60 53.56
N PRO A 16 -11.74 3.00 52.42
CA PRO A 16 -10.40 3.18 51.88
C PRO A 16 -10.16 4.64 51.47
N GLY A 17 -9.11 5.23 52.03
CA GLY A 17 -8.63 6.56 51.65
C GLY A 17 -8.10 6.59 50.21
N THR A 18 -8.22 7.76 49.58
CA THR A 18 -7.62 8.06 48.29
C THR A 18 -6.08 8.04 48.37
N PRO A 19 -5.38 7.60 47.30
CA PRO A 19 -3.93 7.47 47.32
C PRO A 19 -3.22 8.83 47.36
N SER A 20 -2.28 8.98 48.29
CA SER A 20 -1.35 10.11 48.37
C SER A 20 -0.26 10.02 47.28
N LYS A 21 -0.07 11.11 46.52
CA LYS A 21 1.01 11.30 45.54
C LYS A 21 2.40 11.25 46.20
N PRO A 22 3.38 10.51 45.65
CA PRO A 22 4.79 10.75 45.94
C PRO A 22 5.29 12.00 45.20
N GLY A 23 5.95 12.89 45.95
CA GLY A 23 6.50 14.15 45.46
C GLY A 23 7.70 13.96 44.52
N MET A 24 7.79 14.85 43.53
CA MET A 24 8.86 14.92 42.54
C MET A 24 9.96 15.86 43.06
N SER A 25 11.15 15.35 43.40
CA SER A 25 12.30 16.21 43.64
C SER A 25 12.86 16.69 42.30
N ARG A 26 13.07 18.01 42.23
CA ARG A 26 13.74 18.70 41.13
C ARG A 26 15.24 18.60 41.37
N ASP A 27 15.96 18.02 40.43
CA ASP A 27 17.36 18.34 40.18
C ASP A 27 17.62 18.23 38.67
N THR A 28 17.41 19.36 38.00
CA THR A 28 17.69 19.56 36.59
C THR A 28 19.16 19.94 36.43
N LYS A 29 19.96 19.06 35.81
CA LYS A 29 21.22 19.47 35.17
C LYS A 29 21.01 19.49 33.67
N ILE A 30 21.01 20.71 33.14
CA ILE A 30 20.99 21.05 31.71
C ILE A 30 22.35 20.64 31.13
N LEU A 31 22.33 19.88 30.03
CA LEU A 31 23.48 19.77 29.13
C LEU A 31 23.05 20.19 27.72
N ILE A 32 23.74 21.21 27.22
CA ILE A 32 23.58 21.85 25.91
C ILE A 32 24.59 21.25 24.93
N GLY A 33 24.15 20.99 23.69
CA GLY A 33 24.97 20.82 22.47
C GLY A 33 25.30 19.36 22.11
N VAL A 34 25.22 18.89 20.86
CA VAL A 34 25.32 19.59 19.55
C VAL A 34 24.57 18.85 18.43
N LEU A 35 23.83 19.63 17.64
CA LEU A 35 23.45 19.56 16.22
C LEU A 35 23.83 18.33 15.36
N GLY A 36 22.82 17.80 14.65
CA GLY A 36 23.00 17.07 13.40
C GLY A 36 21.75 16.40 12.83
N GLY A 37 20.88 17.16 12.15
CA GLY A 37 20.07 16.63 11.03
C GLY A 37 18.65 16.14 11.31
N VAL A 38 17.68 17.06 11.23
CA VAL A 38 16.28 16.84 10.80
C VAL A 38 15.46 15.77 11.56
N GLY A 39 15.31 15.96 12.87
CA GLY A 39 14.29 15.30 13.68
C GLY A 39 13.40 16.35 14.32
N GLY A 40 12.37 16.81 13.61
CA GLY A 40 11.49 17.86 14.12
C GLY A 40 10.15 17.90 13.39
N VAL A 41 9.11 17.46 14.12
CA VAL A 41 7.69 17.77 13.89
C VAL A 41 7.09 17.20 12.60
N VAL A 42 6.41 16.06 12.71
CA VAL A 42 5.27 15.75 11.82
C VAL A 42 4.09 15.27 12.66
N ALA A 43 3.52 16.22 13.39
CA ALA A 43 2.10 16.18 13.71
C ALA A 43 1.41 17.17 12.78
N LEU A 44 0.43 16.66 12.02
CA LEU A 44 -0.62 17.42 11.35
C LEU A 44 -0.18 18.42 10.26
N CYS A 45 -0.10 17.98 8.98
CA CYS A 45 -0.30 18.84 7.80
C CYS A 45 -0.33 18.00 6.51
N CYS A 46 -1.53 17.74 5.97
CA CYS A 46 -1.74 17.51 4.53
C CYS A 46 -3.06 18.18 4.13
N ILE A 47 -3.14 19.51 4.30
CA ILE A 47 -4.01 20.38 3.51
C ILE A 47 -3.06 21.14 2.59
N GLY A 48 -3.26 21.05 1.27
CA GLY A 48 -2.64 21.96 0.31
C GLY A 48 -2.12 21.30 -0.96
N ALA A 49 -2.98 21.22 -1.98
CA ALA A 49 -2.67 21.61 -3.37
C ALA A 49 -3.84 21.24 -4.30
N ILE A 50 -4.94 22.01 -4.21
CA ILE A 50 -5.84 22.25 -5.35
C ILE A 50 -5.45 23.64 -5.86
N LEU A 51 -5.38 23.77 -7.20
CA LEU A 51 -5.24 24.96 -8.05
C LEU A 51 -3.92 24.98 -8.82
N ILE A 52 -3.96 24.50 -10.07
CA ILE A 52 -3.80 25.32 -11.29
C ILE A 52 -4.19 24.42 -12.47
N ALA A 53 -5.43 24.57 -12.92
CA ALA A 53 -5.84 24.22 -14.27
C ALA A 53 -6.26 25.53 -14.93
N LEU A 54 -5.65 25.84 -16.08
CA LEU A 54 -6.16 26.62 -17.22
C LEU A 54 -4.98 27.24 -17.95
N LEU A 55 -4.73 26.76 -19.17
CA LEU A 55 -4.29 27.49 -20.37
C LEU A 55 -3.49 26.55 -21.28
N MET A 56 -4.19 25.70 -22.04
CA MET A 56 -3.67 25.17 -23.31
C MET A 56 -4.83 25.12 -24.33
N PRO A 57 -4.73 25.79 -25.49
CA PRO A 57 -5.76 25.83 -26.52
C PRO A 57 -5.82 24.53 -27.34
N SER A 58 -7.04 24.15 -27.71
CA SER A 58 -7.40 23.01 -28.55
C SER A 58 -6.98 23.22 -30.01
N GLY A 59 -6.18 22.29 -30.54
CA GLY A 59 -5.82 22.22 -31.96
C GLY A 59 -6.86 21.44 -32.79
N PRO A 60 -7.04 21.78 -34.09
CA PRO A 60 -8.12 21.24 -34.92
C PRO A 60 -7.86 19.84 -35.49
N SER A 61 -8.95 19.08 -35.65
CA SER A 61 -9.06 17.80 -36.36
C SER A 61 -8.62 17.88 -37.82
N ALA A 62 -7.87 16.87 -38.27
CA ALA A 62 -7.59 16.63 -39.70
C ALA A 62 -8.36 15.38 -40.18
N GLU A 63 -9.26 15.58 -41.14
CA GLU A 63 -9.97 14.52 -41.88
C GLU A 63 -9.01 13.78 -42.83
N ARG A 64 -9.17 12.45 -42.94
CA ARG A 64 -8.42 11.61 -43.90
C ARG A 64 -9.27 11.34 -45.15
N PRO A 65 -8.70 11.45 -46.37
CA PRO A 65 -9.42 11.14 -47.60
C PRO A 65 -9.53 9.63 -47.84
N ILE A 66 -10.67 9.24 -48.41
CA ILE A 66 -11.06 7.89 -48.81
C ILE A 66 -10.32 7.51 -50.11
N VAL A 67 -9.65 6.35 -50.13
CA VAL A 67 -9.07 5.78 -51.35
C VAL A 67 -10.04 4.73 -51.92
N VAL A 68 -10.49 4.98 -53.15
CA VAL A 68 -11.39 4.13 -53.93
C VAL A 68 -10.61 2.96 -54.54
N THR A 69 -11.17 1.77 -54.44
CA THR A 69 -10.64 0.48 -54.91
C THR A 69 -10.71 0.32 -56.43
N ALA A 70 -9.69 -0.30 -57.03
CA ALA A 70 -9.70 -0.77 -58.41
C ALA A 70 -9.92 -2.31 -58.45
N PRO A 71 -10.62 -2.85 -59.46
CA PRO A 71 -10.98 -4.26 -59.53
C PRO A 71 -9.81 -5.13 -60.01
N TYR A 72 -9.57 -6.25 -59.32
CA TYR A 72 -8.65 -7.30 -59.77
C TYR A 72 -9.39 -8.34 -60.63
N THR A 73 -8.95 -8.47 -61.87
CA THR A 73 -9.32 -9.52 -62.82
C THR A 73 -8.58 -10.82 -62.51
N VAL A 74 -9.31 -11.94 -62.52
CA VAL A 74 -8.81 -13.30 -62.26
C VAL A 74 -8.40 -13.96 -63.59
N PRO A 75 -7.16 -14.44 -63.76
CA PRO A 75 -6.81 -15.32 -64.86
C PRO A 75 -7.15 -16.78 -64.55
N SER A 76 -7.91 -17.38 -65.46
CA SER A 76 -8.19 -18.81 -65.57
C SER A 76 -7.15 -19.46 -66.48
N GLU A 77 -6.32 -20.36 -65.95
CA GLU A 77 -6.05 -21.68 -66.56
C GLU A 77 -5.04 -22.50 -65.74
N LEU A 78 -5.39 -23.78 -65.56
CA LEU A 78 -4.54 -24.83 -65.00
C LEU A 78 -3.93 -25.64 -66.15
N PRO A 79 -2.62 -25.96 -66.07
CA PRO A 79 -2.12 -27.12 -66.76
C PRO A 79 -1.50 -28.14 -65.79
N TRP A 80 -2.12 -29.32 -65.77
CA TRP A 80 -1.54 -30.66 -65.67
C TRP A 80 -0.91 -31.17 -64.36
N LEU A 81 -1.57 -32.24 -63.91
CA LEU A 81 -1.18 -33.28 -62.95
C LEU A 81 0.27 -33.75 -63.10
N VAL A 82 1.06 -33.59 -62.04
CA VAL A 82 2.18 -34.48 -61.73
C VAL A 82 1.95 -35.02 -60.32
N SER A 83 1.78 -36.33 -60.22
CA SER A 83 1.58 -37.03 -58.95
C SER A 83 2.95 -37.15 -58.24
N PRO A 84 3.16 -36.54 -57.06
CA PRO A 84 4.41 -36.74 -56.33
C PRO A 84 4.43 -38.11 -55.64
N SER A 85 5.62 -38.72 -55.65
CA SER A 85 6.04 -39.92 -54.91
C SER A 85 5.66 -39.84 -53.41
N PRO A 86 5.40 -40.96 -52.70
CA PRO A 86 5.10 -40.91 -51.27
C PRO A 86 6.28 -40.31 -50.48
N SER A 87 6.07 -39.11 -49.97
CA SER A 87 6.98 -38.42 -49.05
C SER A 87 7.12 -39.22 -47.76
N PRO A 88 8.33 -39.31 -47.15
CA PRO A 88 8.47 -39.89 -45.82
C PRO A 88 7.58 -39.14 -44.83
N SER A 89 6.92 -39.90 -43.95
CA SER A 89 6.05 -39.38 -42.90
C SER A 89 6.83 -38.34 -42.07
N PRO A 90 6.32 -37.11 -41.87
CA PRO A 90 7.03 -36.10 -41.12
C PRO A 90 7.23 -36.59 -39.69
N THR A 91 8.48 -36.60 -39.23
CA THR A 91 8.82 -36.61 -37.80
C THR A 91 7.96 -35.54 -37.12
N PRO A 92 7.26 -35.83 -36.01
CA PRO A 92 6.46 -34.82 -35.33
C PRO A 92 7.32 -33.61 -35.02
N LEU A 93 7.00 -32.49 -35.66
CA LEU A 93 7.62 -31.22 -35.42
C LEU A 93 7.29 -30.86 -33.96
N VAL A 94 8.29 -30.93 -33.07
CA VAL A 94 8.16 -30.32 -31.74
C VAL A 94 8.00 -28.84 -32.00
N LEU A 95 6.76 -28.35 -31.92
CA LEU A 95 6.46 -26.93 -32.03
C LEU A 95 7.28 -26.22 -30.93
N PRO A 96 8.15 -25.25 -31.25
CA PRO A 96 8.81 -24.48 -30.21
C PRO A 96 7.72 -23.86 -29.34
N SER A 97 7.76 -24.19 -28.05
CA SER A 97 6.89 -23.59 -27.04
C SER A 97 6.99 -22.07 -27.17
N ASP A 98 5.84 -21.44 -27.39
CA ASP A 98 5.65 -20.00 -27.53
C ASP A 98 6.54 -19.17 -26.60
N PRO A 99 7.46 -18.33 -27.10
CA PRO A 99 8.20 -17.42 -26.26
C PRO A 99 7.28 -16.27 -25.80
N ALA A 100 6.93 -16.32 -24.52
CA ALA A 100 6.41 -15.21 -23.71
C ALA A 100 4.87 -15.07 -23.57
N ALA A 101 4.25 -16.02 -22.87
CA ALA A 101 3.51 -15.59 -21.68
C ALA A 101 4.54 -15.04 -20.68
N SER A 102 4.85 -13.73 -20.76
CA SER A 102 5.86 -13.10 -19.91
C SER A 102 5.51 -13.33 -18.43
N ALA A 103 6.36 -14.09 -17.73
CA ALA A 103 6.17 -14.33 -16.30
C ALA A 103 6.22 -12.99 -15.54
N LEU A 104 5.39 -12.85 -14.49
CA LEU A 104 5.43 -11.68 -13.62
C LEU A 104 6.83 -11.51 -13.01
N PRO A 105 7.32 -10.27 -12.80
CA PRO A 105 8.60 -10.04 -12.14
C PRO A 105 8.72 -10.78 -10.81
N ALA A 106 9.92 -11.31 -10.55
CA ALA A 106 10.24 -11.98 -9.29
C ALA A 106 10.20 -11.00 -8.10
N ASP A 107 9.91 -11.53 -6.91
CA ASP A 107 9.93 -10.75 -5.69
C ASP A 107 11.38 -10.44 -5.30
N LYS A 108 11.63 -9.23 -4.78
CA LYS A 108 12.94 -8.80 -4.29
C LYS A 108 12.87 -8.65 -2.78
N VAL A 109 13.73 -9.36 -2.07
CA VAL A 109 13.71 -9.42 -0.60
C VAL A 109 14.95 -8.74 -0.03
N TYR A 110 14.72 -7.83 0.90
CA TYR A 110 15.77 -7.12 1.65
C TYR A 110 15.56 -7.37 3.13
N SER A 111 16.65 -7.51 3.87
CA SER A 111 16.60 -7.69 5.33
C SER A 111 17.71 -6.92 6.04
N GLY A 112 17.47 -6.68 7.32
CA GLY A 112 18.40 -5.99 8.20
C GLY A 112 17.87 -5.90 9.62
N SER A 113 18.54 -5.12 10.44
CA SER A 113 18.13 -4.74 11.78
C SER A 113 18.67 -3.35 12.05
N GLY A 114 17.96 -2.57 12.86
CA GLY A 114 18.35 -1.18 13.07
C GLY A 114 18.11 -0.33 11.82
N ASP A 115 18.71 0.85 11.87
CA ASP A 115 18.64 1.82 10.77
C ASP A 115 19.48 1.35 9.58
N LYS A 116 18.97 1.58 8.36
CA LYS A 116 19.66 1.20 7.12
C LYS A 116 19.15 1.99 5.93
N VAL A 117 20.06 2.28 5.00
CA VAL A 117 19.70 2.66 3.64
C VAL A 117 19.90 1.45 2.73
N VAL A 118 18.82 0.98 2.11
CA VAL A 118 18.80 -0.13 1.16
C VAL A 118 18.72 0.42 -0.24
N THR A 119 19.66 0.06 -1.11
CA THR A 119 19.52 0.33 -2.56
C THR A 119 18.71 -0.79 -3.20
N LEU A 120 17.66 -0.42 -3.93
CA LEU A 120 16.78 -1.35 -4.62
C LEU A 120 17.37 -1.78 -5.96
N ALA A 121 17.22 -3.05 -6.30
CA ALA A 121 17.46 -3.50 -7.67
C ALA A 121 16.45 -2.84 -8.64
N PRO A 122 16.84 -2.51 -9.89
CA PRO A 122 15.99 -1.79 -10.85
C PRO A 122 14.61 -2.41 -11.03
N LEU A 123 13.57 -1.59 -10.87
CA LEU A 123 12.18 -2.01 -11.03
C LEU A 123 11.74 -1.84 -12.49
N ASP A 124 10.89 -2.75 -12.98
CA ASP A 124 10.32 -2.63 -14.31
C ASP A 124 9.16 -1.64 -14.27
N GLU A 125 9.31 -0.52 -14.99
CA GLU A 125 8.34 0.59 -14.97
C GLU A 125 6.99 0.25 -15.63
N ASN A 126 6.86 -0.93 -16.25
CA ASN A 126 5.56 -1.44 -16.71
C ASN A 126 4.69 -1.99 -15.58
N TYR A 127 5.21 -2.08 -14.35
CA TYR A 127 4.52 -2.65 -13.20
C TYR A 127 4.45 -1.68 -12.02
N LEU A 128 3.32 -1.73 -11.31
CA LEU A 128 3.21 -1.13 -9.98
C LEU A 128 3.76 -2.10 -8.93
N TYR A 129 4.45 -1.57 -7.92
CA TYR A 129 5.04 -2.37 -6.85
C TYR A 129 4.46 -2.04 -5.49
N LEU A 130 4.49 -3.05 -4.62
CA LEU A 130 4.10 -3.02 -3.22
C LEU A 130 5.31 -3.42 -2.37
N ALA A 131 5.36 -2.91 -1.14
CA ALA A 131 6.28 -3.34 -0.11
C ALA A 131 5.52 -4.13 0.96
N THR A 132 5.78 -5.43 1.07
CA THR A 132 5.33 -6.24 2.22
C THR A 132 6.45 -6.24 3.26
N VAL A 133 6.14 -5.78 4.46
CA VAL A 133 7.14 -5.49 5.50
C VAL A 133 6.85 -6.32 6.75
N THR A 134 7.90 -6.83 7.37
CA THR A 134 7.86 -7.35 8.74
C THR A 134 8.89 -6.62 9.60
N HIS A 135 8.55 -6.38 10.86
CA HIS A 135 9.45 -5.80 11.86
C HIS A 135 9.21 -6.48 13.21
N ARG A 136 10.29 -6.83 13.91
CA ARG A 136 10.25 -7.43 15.26
C ARG A 136 11.03 -6.59 16.27
N GLY A 137 10.79 -5.28 16.29
CA GLY A 137 11.21 -4.38 17.36
C GLY A 137 10.06 -3.99 18.27
N SER A 138 10.37 -3.45 19.45
CA SER A 138 9.37 -2.94 20.41
C SER A 138 9.06 -1.45 20.23
N SER A 139 9.90 -0.71 19.49
CA SER A 139 9.72 0.70 19.16
C SER A 139 9.44 0.88 17.67
N ASN A 140 9.70 2.05 17.11
CA ASN A 140 9.37 2.45 15.76
C ASN A 140 9.92 1.53 14.65
N ILE A 141 9.17 1.49 13.56
CA ILE A 141 9.62 1.17 12.20
C ILE A 141 9.10 2.26 11.27
N ALA A 142 10.02 3.00 10.66
CA ALA A 142 9.73 3.98 9.61
C ALA A 142 10.49 3.60 8.34
N ILE A 143 9.79 3.59 7.21
CA ILE A 143 10.38 3.31 5.90
C ILE A 143 10.01 4.46 4.96
N VAL A 144 11.03 5.18 4.52
CA VAL A 144 10.94 6.25 3.54
C VAL A 144 11.47 5.76 2.21
N SER A 145 10.72 5.95 1.14
CA SER A 145 11.19 5.69 -0.22
C SER A 145 11.87 6.93 -0.79
N ARG A 146 12.99 6.73 -1.50
CA ARG A 146 13.79 7.80 -2.10
C ARG A 146 14.17 7.48 -3.54
N ASP A 147 14.34 8.50 -4.37
CA ASP A 147 14.85 8.33 -5.73
C ASP A 147 16.39 8.19 -5.79
N ALA A 148 16.95 8.19 -7.00
CA ALA A 148 18.39 7.99 -7.24
C ALA A 148 19.25 9.08 -6.58
N ASP A 149 18.75 10.31 -6.54
CA ASP A 149 19.42 11.48 -5.98
C ASP A 149 19.21 11.60 -4.46
N GLY A 150 18.48 10.67 -3.85
CA GLY A 150 18.17 10.66 -2.43
C GLY A 150 16.99 11.57 -2.04
N GLN A 151 16.25 12.12 -3.02
CA GLN A 151 15.09 12.94 -2.74
C GLN A 151 13.97 12.10 -2.13
N TYR A 152 13.25 12.69 -1.18
CA TYR A 152 12.10 12.07 -0.54
C TYR A 152 10.99 11.81 -1.57
N LEU A 153 10.42 10.61 -1.57
CA LEU A 153 9.26 10.27 -2.39
C LEU A 153 8.02 10.02 -1.54
N ASP A 154 8.11 9.13 -0.56
CA ASP A 154 6.96 8.76 0.26
C ASP A 154 7.35 8.17 1.62
N LEU A 155 6.43 8.27 2.59
CA LEU A 155 6.49 7.57 3.87
C LEU A 155 5.68 6.27 3.74
N VAL A 156 6.38 5.19 3.39
CA VAL A 156 5.77 3.90 3.02
C VAL A 156 5.22 3.16 4.25
N VAL A 157 5.93 3.24 5.37
CA VAL A 157 5.54 2.66 6.67
C VAL A 157 5.92 3.62 7.77
N ASN A 158 5.06 3.79 8.77
CA ASN A 158 5.36 4.49 10.02
C ASN A 158 4.51 3.89 11.14
N GLU A 159 5.09 2.96 11.88
CA GLU A 159 4.39 2.15 12.87
C GLU A 159 5.25 1.98 14.12
N VAL A 160 4.62 1.59 15.23
CA VAL A 160 5.31 1.32 16.50
C VAL A 160 5.15 -0.14 16.89
N GLY A 161 6.25 -0.76 17.28
CA GLY A 161 6.32 -2.13 17.76
C GLY A 161 6.39 -3.16 16.63
N ILE A 162 5.86 -4.35 16.92
CA ILE A 162 5.82 -5.45 15.97
C ILE A 162 4.87 -5.07 14.83
N TYR A 163 5.38 -5.16 13.60
CA TYR A 163 4.62 -4.80 12.41
C TYR A 163 4.65 -5.90 11.37
N THR A 164 3.51 -6.11 10.71
CA THR A 164 3.39 -6.88 9.48
C THR A 164 2.30 -6.24 8.65
N GLY A 165 2.64 -5.82 7.43
CA GLY A 165 1.70 -5.13 6.56
C GLY A 165 2.20 -5.01 5.14
N THR A 166 1.34 -4.52 4.25
CA THR A 166 1.70 -4.21 2.87
C THR A 166 1.26 -2.80 2.53
N SER A 167 2.16 -2.03 1.92
CA SER A 167 1.93 -0.66 1.47
C SER A 167 2.24 -0.53 -0.03
N PRO A 168 1.60 0.39 -0.76
CA PRO A 168 2.04 0.75 -2.11
C PRO A 168 3.45 1.36 -2.08
N LEU A 169 4.25 1.10 -3.13
CA LEU A 169 5.63 1.60 -3.22
C LEU A 169 5.83 2.60 -4.37
N THR A 170 5.09 2.44 -5.47
CA THR A 170 5.33 3.19 -6.72
C THR A 170 4.14 4.06 -7.14
N MET A 171 3.23 4.42 -6.22
CA MET A 171 2.07 5.26 -6.56
C MET A 171 2.44 6.71 -6.86
N ARG A 172 3.61 7.19 -6.37
CA ARG A 172 4.15 8.53 -6.65
C ARG A 172 5.20 8.51 -7.75
N LYS A 173 6.29 7.76 -7.51
CA LYS A 173 7.45 7.60 -8.42
C LYS A 173 8.15 6.28 -8.08
N TYR A 174 8.92 5.74 -9.00
CA TYR A 174 9.77 4.57 -8.75
C TYR A 174 10.93 4.94 -7.81
N PRO A 175 11.05 4.30 -6.63
CA PRO A 175 12.16 4.54 -5.74
C PRO A 175 13.40 3.75 -6.18
N SER A 176 14.58 4.31 -5.88
CA SER A 176 15.86 3.62 -6.00
C SER A 176 16.39 3.15 -4.64
N LYS A 177 15.90 3.74 -3.54
CA LYS A 177 16.37 3.48 -2.18
C LYS A 177 15.20 3.41 -1.20
N LEU A 178 15.40 2.65 -0.13
CA LEU A 178 14.60 2.71 1.09
C LEU A 178 15.51 3.17 2.23
N GLU A 179 15.15 4.26 2.89
CA GLU A 179 15.71 4.63 4.18
C GLU A 179 14.81 4.04 5.28
N ILE A 180 15.41 3.27 6.17
CA ILE A 180 14.74 2.51 7.21
C ILE A 180 15.30 2.97 8.55
N ASP A 181 14.41 3.38 9.45
CA ASP A 181 14.69 3.63 10.88
C ASP A 181 13.88 2.60 11.67
N ALA A 182 14.56 1.75 12.44
CA ALA A 182 13.94 0.59 13.07
C ALA A 182 14.61 0.19 14.37
N SER A 183 13.83 -0.19 15.37
CA SER A 183 14.38 -0.64 16.66
C SER A 183 14.67 -2.15 16.74
N GLY A 184 14.69 -2.87 15.62
CA GLY A 184 14.81 -4.33 15.59
C GLY A 184 14.97 -4.90 14.18
N PRO A 185 14.95 -6.24 14.03
CA PRO A 185 15.10 -6.87 12.72
C PRO A 185 13.85 -6.67 11.87
N TRP A 186 14.08 -6.50 10.58
CA TRP A 186 13.04 -6.26 9.58
C TRP A 186 13.32 -6.99 8.27
N THR A 187 12.26 -7.24 7.52
CA THR A 187 12.30 -7.70 6.13
C THR A 187 11.38 -6.84 5.28
N VAL A 188 11.82 -6.45 4.10
CA VAL A 188 11.02 -5.79 3.07
C VAL A 188 11.01 -6.66 1.82
N THR A 189 9.83 -7.13 1.42
CA THR A 189 9.61 -7.83 0.16
C THR A 189 8.94 -6.88 -0.82
N VAL A 190 9.67 -6.49 -1.87
CA VAL A 190 9.15 -5.72 -2.99
C VAL A 190 8.59 -6.67 -4.04
N LYS A 191 7.30 -6.53 -4.35
CA LYS A 191 6.58 -7.40 -5.29
C LYS A 191 5.62 -6.60 -6.17
N VAL A 192 5.30 -7.13 -7.35
CA VAL A 192 4.33 -6.49 -8.24
C VAL A 192 2.91 -6.55 -7.68
N ALA A 193 2.10 -5.52 -7.94
CA ALA A 193 0.74 -5.40 -7.42
C ALA A 193 -0.21 -6.48 -7.97
N GLN A 194 0.11 -7.08 -9.12
CA GLN A 194 -0.55 -8.27 -9.66
C GLN A 194 -0.48 -9.50 -8.73
N LYS A 195 0.42 -9.51 -7.74
CA LYS A 195 0.50 -10.56 -6.70
C LYS A 195 -0.25 -10.20 -5.41
N ALA A 196 -0.88 -9.04 -5.32
CA ALA A 196 -1.73 -8.70 -4.18
C ALA A 196 -2.95 -9.62 -4.08
N THR A 197 -3.59 -9.68 -2.92
CA THR A 197 -4.87 -10.39 -2.77
C THR A 197 -5.93 -9.74 -3.66
N ALA A 198 -6.61 -10.52 -4.48
CA ALA A 198 -7.71 -10.02 -5.30
C ALA A 198 -8.94 -9.75 -4.43
N TRP A 199 -9.57 -8.59 -4.62
CA TRP A 199 -10.85 -8.25 -4.04
C TRP A 199 -11.95 -8.46 -5.07
N SER A 200 -12.89 -9.35 -4.78
CA SER A 200 -14.00 -9.75 -5.67
C SER A 200 -15.35 -9.22 -5.18
N GLY A 201 -15.36 -8.09 -4.48
CA GLY A 201 -16.57 -7.51 -3.87
C GLY A 201 -16.71 -7.78 -2.37
N SER A 202 -15.86 -8.61 -1.76
CA SER A 202 -15.76 -8.70 -0.30
C SER A 202 -14.33 -9.00 0.15
N GLY A 203 -13.98 -8.55 1.34
CA GLY A 203 -12.67 -8.78 1.94
C GLY A 203 -12.66 -8.43 3.42
N SER A 204 -11.73 -9.06 4.15
CA SER A 204 -11.47 -8.78 5.56
C SER A 204 -9.99 -9.00 5.86
N GLY A 205 -9.47 -8.29 6.85
CA GLY A 205 -8.10 -8.43 7.28
C GLY A 205 -7.81 -7.67 8.57
N ARG A 206 -6.52 -7.50 8.87
CA ARG A 206 -6.01 -6.71 9.99
C ARG A 206 -4.76 -5.99 9.55
N GLY A 207 -4.53 -4.79 10.07
CA GLY A 207 -3.32 -4.04 9.72
C GLY A 207 -3.36 -3.50 8.30
N ASN A 208 -2.23 -2.92 7.90
CA ASN A 208 -2.07 -2.31 6.58
C ASN A 208 -2.09 -3.40 5.50
N THR A 209 -2.98 -3.25 4.52
CA THR A 209 -3.19 -4.22 3.44
C THR A 209 -3.42 -3.48 2.13
N VAL A 210 -2.91 -4.05 1.03
CA VAL A 210 -3.29 -3.63 -0.32
C VAL A 210 -4.02 -4.78 -1.02
N LEU A 211 -5.20 -4.48 -1.54
CA LEU A 211 -5.99 -5.37 -2.36
C LEU A 211 -5.91 -4.95 -3.82
N ARG A 212 -5.82 -5.92 -4.73
CA ARG A 212 -6.01 -5.68 -6.17
C ARG A 212 -7.48 -5.80 -6.50
N VAL A 213 -7.98 -4.89 -7.33
CA VAL A 213 -9.30 -5.00 -7.96
C VAL A 213 -9.08 -5.51 -9.39
N PRO A 214 -9.40 -6.79 -9.68
CA PRO A 214 -9.28 -7.31 -11.04
C PRO A 214 -10.17 -6.55 -12.04
N ALA A 215 -9.73 -6.47 -13.29
CA ALA A 215 -10.55 -5.91 -14.37
C ALA A 215 -11.91 -6.62 -14.44
N GLY A 216 -12.98 -5.86 -14.68
CA GLY A 216 -14.36 -6.37 -14.72
C GLY A 216 -15.02 -6.57 -13.36
N THR A 217 -14.31 -6.41 -12.23
CA THR A 217 -14.92 -6.47 -10.88
C THR A 217 -15.92 -5.33 -10.67
N LEU A 218 -15.63 -4.17 -11.24
CA LEU A 218 -16.46 -2.97 -11.20
C LEU A 218 -17.04 -2.71 -12.58
N THR A 219 -18.35 -2.53 -12.65
CA THR A 219 -19.09 -2.17 -13.87
C THR A 219 -19.61 -0.72 -13.83
N GLY A 220 -19.18 0.02 -12.80
CA GLY A 220 -19.60 1.38 -12.48
C GLY A 220 -19.28 1.72 -11.02
N PRO A 221 -19.43 3.00 -10.61
CA PRO A 221 -19.19 3.43 -9.25
C PRO A 221 -20.00 2.57 -8.27
N THR A 222 -19.32 1.99 -7.28
CA THR A 222 -19.88 0.92 -6.47
C THR A 222 -19.94 1.32 -5.01
N SER A 223 -21.13 1.27 -4.40
CA SER A 223 -21.26 1.42 -2.95
C SER A 223 -20.60 0.26 -2.23
N ILE A 224 -19.71 0.55 -1.29
CA ILE A 224 -19.07 -0.44 -0.42
C ILE A 224 -19.33 -0.07 1.05
N THR A 225 -19.61 -1.07 1.87
CA THR A 225 -19.60 -0.98 3.33
C THR A 225 -18.19 -1.26 3.82
N ALA A 226 -17.61 -0.33 4.57
CA ALA A 226 -16.31 -0.47 5.22
C ALA A 226 -16.49 -0.50 6.74
N THR A 227 -15.76 -1.37 7.43
CA THR A 227 -15.75 -1.44 8.89
C THR A 227 -14.33 -1.54 9.45
N HIS A 228 -14.16 -1.07 10.67
CA HIS A 228 -12.91 -1.15 11.44
C HIS A 228 -13.19 -1.30 12.93
N THR A 229 -12.40 -2.13 13.62
CA THR A 229 -12.54 -2.38 15.08
C THR A 229 -11.38 -1.85 15.92
N GLY A 230 -10.36 -1.23 15.31
CA GLY A 230 -9.23 -0.64 16.04
C GLY A 230 -9.57 0.69 16.70
N SER A 231 -8.64 1.20 17.52
CA SER A 231 -8.78 2.46 18.27
C SER A 231 -8.03 3.65 17.65
N ALA A 232 -7.20 3.43 16.63
CA ALA A 232 -6.43 4.46 15.94
C ALA A 232 -6.84 4.55 14.46
N ASN A 233 -5.95 5.06 13.61
CA ASN A 233 -6.25 5.40 12.22
C ASN A 233 -6.91 4.24 11.45
N PHE A 234 -7.95 4.60 10.71
CA PHE A 234 -8.57 3.80 9.67
C PHE A 234 -8.67 4.62 8.39
N ILE A 235 -7.83 4.28 7.43
CA ILE A 235 -7.77 4.94 6.13
C ILE A 235 -8.09 3.90 5.06
N VAL A 236 -8.98 4.24 4.14
CA VAL A 236 -9.24 3.47 2.93
C VAL A 236 -8.98 4.39 1.75
N GLN A 237 -7.99 4.05 0.95
CA GLN A 237 -7.53 4.81 -0.20
C GLN A 237 -7.69 3.94 -1.46
N ALA A 238 -8.40 4.45 -2.46
CA ALA A 238 -8.50 3.82 -3.77
C ALA A 238 -7.49 4.45 -4.74
N TYR A 239 -6.90 3.62 -5.60
CA TYR A 239 -6.03 4.03 -6.70
C TYR A 239 -6.62 3.53 -8.02
N GLY A 240 -6.85 4.45 -8.95
CA GLY A 240 -7.27 4.23 -10.34
C GLY A 240 -6.50 5.18 -11.26
N ARG A 241 -7.18 5.85 -12.19
CA ARG A 241 -6.57 6.98 -12.94
C ARG A 241 -6.21 8.14 -12.02
N THR A 242 -6.96 8.28 -10.93
CA THR A 242 -6.68 9.19 -9.83
C THR A 242 -6.73 8.43 -8.50
N SER A 243 -6.19 9.04 -7.45
CA SER A 243 -6.30 8.51 -6.09
C SER A 243 -7.50 9.14 -5.38
N SER A 244 -8.35 8.33 -4.74
CA SER A 244 -9.51 8.78 -3.95
C SER A 244 -9.44 8.33 -2.48
N LEU A 245 -9.41 9.29 -1.55
CA LEU A 245 -9.46 9.03 -0.11
C LEU A 245 -10.91 8.75 0.29
N LEU A 246 -11.25 7.49 0.53
CA LEU A 246 -12.63 7.05 0.77
C LEU A 246 -13.00 7.13 2.24
N VAL A 247 -12.08 6.77 3.12
CA VAL A 247 -12.24 6.82 4.58
C VAL A 247 -10.97 7.41 5.18
N ASN A 248 -11.13 8.29 6.17
CA ASN A 248 -10.05 8.81 7.00
C ASN A 248 -10.62 9.11 8.38
N ASP A 249 -10.63 8.09 9.22
CA ASP A 249 -11.25 8.13 10.55
C ASP A 249 -10.26 7.65 11.61
N ILE A 250 -10.59 7.95 12.86
CA ILE A 250 -9.87 7.47 14.03
C ILE A 250 -10.81 6.59 14.85
N GLY A 251 -10.37 5.38 15.16
CA GLY A 251 -11.11 4.44 16.00
C GLY A 251 -12.05 3.53 15.21
N ARG A 252 -13.11 3.07 15.89
CA ARG A 252 -14.08 2.14 15.30
C ARG A 252 -14.84 2.84 14.19
N TYR A 253 -15.01 2.16 13.06
CA TYR A 253 -15.72 2.70 11.90
C TYR A 253 -16.73 1.68 11.37
N SER A 254 -17.87 2.18 10.90
CA SER A 254 -18.85 1.42 10.12
C SER A 254 -19.64 2.38 9.25
N GLY A 255 -19.41 2.37 7.94
CA GLY A 255 -20.04 3.31 7.02
C GLY A 255 -20.04 2.81 5.58
N LYS A 256 -20.79 3.49 4.72
CA LYS A 256 -20.82 3.25 3.28
C LYS A 256 -20.07 4.36 2.55
N VAL A 257 -19.26 3.98 1.56
CA VAL A 257 -18.51 4.89 0.69
C VAL A 257 -18.63 4.43 -0.76
N VAL A 258 -18.41 5.34 -1.70
CA VAL A 258 -18.44 5.02 -3.14
C VAL A 258 -17.02 4.69 -3.60
N LEU A 259 -16.82 3.48 -4.09
CA LEU A 259 -15.60 3.04 -4.74
C LEU A 259 -15.65 3.46 -6.23
N PRO A 260 -14.69 4.27 -6.73
CA PRO A 260 -14.61 4.62 -8.14
C PRO A 260 -14.48 3.37 -9.04
N ASP A 261 -15.09 3.41 -10.21
CA ASP A 261 -15.14 2.29 -11.15
C ASP A 261 -13.79 1.93 -11.78
N ASP A 262 -12.89 2.90 -11.87
CA ASP A 262 -11.54 2.74 -12.38
C ASP A 262 -10.52 2.29 -11.32
N THR A 263 -10.98 1.92 -10.12
CA THR A 263 -10.10 1.43 -9.05
C THR A 263 -9.39 0.13 -9.46
N VAL A 264 -8.06 0.12 -9.36
CA VAL A 264 -7.20 -1.06 -9.57
C VAL A 264 -6.55 -1.56 -8.28
N LEU A 265 -6.35 -0.68 -7.29
CA LEU A 265 -5.85 -1.03 -5.96
C LEU A 265 -6.67 -0.34 -4.86
N ILE A 266 -6.87 -1.04 -3.76
CA ILE A 266 -7.40 -0.48 -2.51
C ILE A 266 -6.34 -0.66 -1.44
N GLU A 267 -5.84 0.44 -0.89
CA GLU A 267 -5.00 0.45 0.30
C GLU A 267 -5.88 0.67 1.53
N ILE A 268 -5.70 -0.20 2.51
CA ILE A 268 -6.32 -0.10 3.82
C ILE A 268 -5.19 0.11 4.82
N ARG A 269 -5.20 1.23 5.54
CA ARG A 269 -4.35 1.42 6.73
C ARG A 269 -5.23 1.32 7.96
N ALA A 270 -4.94 0.37 8.84
CA ALA A 270 -5.85 0.01 9.92
C ALA A 270 -5.08 -0.45 11.15
N SER A 271 -5.36 0.14 12.31
CA SER A 271 -4.77 -0.30 13.58
C SER A 271 -5.43 -1.58 14.15
N GLY A 272 -6.49 -2.08 13.51
CA GLY A 272 -7.28 -3.22 13.96
C GLY A 272 -7.81 -4.05 12.79
N SER A 273 -8.82 -4.88 13.06
CA SER A 273 -9.47 -5.68 12.03
C SER A 273 -10.38 -4.80 11.19
N TRP A 274 -10.49 -5.10 9.90
CA TRP A 274 -11.31 -4.36 8.95
C TRP A 274 -12.10 -5.30 8.04
N THR A 275 -13.20 -4.81 7.48
CA THR A 275 -13.91 -5.46 6.38
C THR A 275 -14.28 -4.44 5.30
N LEU A 276 -14.31 -4.89 4.04
CA LEU A 276 -14.82 -4.15 2.88
C LEU A 276 -15.78 -5.07 2.13
N LYS A 277 -17.03 -4.64 1.95
CA LYS A 277 -18.07 -5.43 1.27
C LYS A 277 -18.85 -4.56 0.30
N LYS A 278 -19.02 -5.01 -0.94
CA LYS A 278 -19.96 -4.42 -1.90
C LYS A 278 -21.36 -4.44 -1.28
N SER A 279 -22.05 -3.30 -1.35
CA SER A 279 -23.39 -3.10 -0.81
C SER A 279 -24.47 -3.51 -1.79
#